data_AF-A0A953W568-F1
#
_entry.id   AF-A0A953W568-F1
#
_cell.length_a   1.000
_cell.length_b   1.000
_cell.length_c   1.000
_cell.angle_alpha   90.00
_cell.angle_beta   90.00
_cell.angle_gamma   90.00
#
_symmetry.space_group_name_H-M   'P 1'
#
loop_
_entity.id
_entity.type
_entity.pdbx_description
1 polymer ?
#
loop_
_entity_poly.entity_id
_entity_poly.type
_entity_poly.pdbx_seq_one_letter_code
_entity_poly.pdbx_strand_id
1 'polypeptide(L)'
;MSRLYLTAREYEALLKKQNGACCVDECEATEGLIGEHSTPNAWRRAKPDQLMCARCHKVKTLRDIKNIWKVKRLNGEALSQYERRRRHGAQLRSRPFQSRDDQPGASPWKR
;
A
#
# COMPACT_ATOMS: atom_id res chain seq x y z
N MET A 1 -4.47 21.19 -18.49
CA MET A 1 -4.02 20.20 -17.49
C MET A 1 -2.52 20.01 -17.63
N SER A 2 -1.76 20.12 -16.55
CA SER A 2 -0.31 19.86 -16.59
C SER A 2 -0.02 18.36 -16.66
N ARG A 3 0.93 17.98 -17.51
CA ARG A 3 1.47 16.62 -17.61
C ARG A 3 1.94 16.10 -16.25
N LEU A 4 1.62 14.85 -15.89
CA LEU A 4 2.00 14.24 -14.60
C LEU A 4 3.20 13.28 -14.67
N TYR A 5 3.70 13.01 -15.88
CA TYR A 5 4.88 12.18 -16.10
C TYR A 5 6.10 13.03 -16.47
N LEU A 6 7.28 12.57 -16.07
CA LEU A 6 8.56 13.21 -16.41
C LEU A 6 8.79 13.20 -17.92
N THR A 7 9.27 14.30 -18.47
CA THR A 7 9.93 14.36 -19.79
C THR A 7 11.32 13.74 -19.70
N ALA A 8 11.90 13.36 -20.84
CA ALA A 8 13.27 12.87 -20.89
C ALA A 8 14.24 13.89 -20.28
N ARG A 9 14.09 15.18 -20.60
CA ARG A 9 14.92 16.25 -20.03
C ARG A 9 14.75 16.40 -18.51
N GLU A 10 13.51 16.28 -18.00
CA GLU A 10 13.25 16.31 -16.55
C GLU A 10 13.83 15.07 -15.86
N TYR A 11 13.75 13.91 -16.49
CA TYR A 11 14.35 12.67 -16.00
C TYR A 11 15.88 12.80 -15.90
N GLU A 12 16.54 13.25 -16.97
CA GLU A 12 18.00 13.47 -16.97
C GLU A 12 18.43 14.51 -15.93
N ALA A 13 17.64 15.58 -15.74
CA ALA A 13 17.91 16.58 -14.73
C ALA A 13 17.83 16.00 -13.30
N LEU A 14 16.84 15.14 -13.03
CA LEU A 14 16.74 14.43 -11.75
C LEU A 14 17.87 13.43 -11.57
N LEU A 15 18.21 12.67 -12.61
CA LEU A 15 19.30 11.71 -12.60
C LEU A 15 20.62 12.40 -12.25
N LYS A 16 20.92 13.53 -12.92
CA LYS A 16 22.10 14.35 -12.62
C LYS A 16 22.09 14.88 -11.19
N LYS A 17 20.94 15.35 -10.70
CA LYS A 17 20.79 15.84 -9.31
C LYS A 17 21.05 14.74 -8.27
N GLN A 18 20.79 13.49 -8.62
CA GLN A 18 21.01 12.31 -7.79
C GLN A 18 22.33 11.60 -8.08
N ASN A 19 23.28 12.27 -8.71
CA ASN A 19 24.60 11.71 -9.06
C ASN A 19 24.52 10.41 -9.88
N GLY A 20 23.50 10.26 -10.72
CA GLY A 20 23.33 9.10 -11.59
C GLY A 20 22.74 7.85 -10.93
N ALA A 21 22.31 7.94 -9.67
CA ALA A 21 21.88 6.78 -8.89
C ALA A 21 20.48 6.95 -8.25
N CYS A 22 20.00 5.88 -7.64
CA CYS A 22 18.81 5.84 -6.80
C CYS A 22 18.86 6.92 -5.70
N CYS A 23 17.73 7.58 -5.42
CA CYS A 23 17.64 8.62 -4.39
C CYS A 23 17.73 8.12 -2.94
N VAL A 24 17.81 6.80 -2.71
CA VAL A 24 17.96 6.25 -1.35
C VAL A 24 19.43 6.17 -1.00
N ASP A 25 19.79 6.69 0.16
CA ASP A 25 21.14 6.62 0.70
C ASP A 25 21.68 5.18 0.65
N GLU A 26 22.96 5.03 0.31
CA GLU A 26 23.67 3.75 0.17
C GLU A 26 23.16 2.82 -0.95
N CYS A 27 22.24 3.28 -1.81
CA CYS A 27 21.77 2.51 -2.97
C CYS A 27 22.46 2.97 -4.26
N GLU A 28 23.40 2.17 -4.75
CA GLU A 28 24.18 2.46 -5.98
C GLU A 28 23.50 2.01 -7.28
N ALA A 29 22.20 1.69 -7.25
CA ALA A 29 21.49 1.30 -8.47
C ALA A 29 21.43 2.49 -9.45
N THR A 30 21.95 2.30 -10.66
CA THR A 30 21.98 3.30 -11.75
C THR A 30 20.97 3.01 -12.86
N GLU A 31 20.53 1.75 -12.97
CA GLU A 31 19.63 1.29 -14.03
C GLU A 31 18.21 0.99 -13.51
N GLY A 32 17.24 1.00 -14.43
CA GLY A 32 15.85 0.66 -14.12
C GLY A 32 15.20 1.61 -13.10
N LEU A 33 15.68 2.86 -13.02
CA LEU A 33 15.15 3.85 -12.10
C LEU A 33 13.79 4.34 -12.59
N ILE A 34 12.85 4.43 -11.67
CA ILE A 34 11.49 4.90 -11.92
C ILE A 34 11.27 6.24 -11.24
N GLY A 35 10.44 7.10 -11.85
CA GLY A 35 10.02 8.35 -11.24
C GLY A 35 9.17 8.08 -10.00
N GLU A 36 9.64 8.54 -8.85
CA GLU A 36 8.99 8.38 -7.56
C GLU A 36 8.68 9.74 -6.90
N HIS A 37 7.69 9.74 -6.01
CA HIS A 37 7.30 10.93 -5.25
C HIS A 37 7.83 10.86 -3.81
N SER A 38 8.61 11.86 -3.40
CA SER A 38 9.06 12.01 -2.01
C SER A 38 7.88 12.06 -1.03
N THR A 39 6.85 12.84 -1.40
CA THR A 39 5.55 12.89 -0.73
C THR A 39 4.55 12.05 -1.52
N PRO A 40 3.85 11.09 -0.89
CA PRO A 40 2.89 10.25 -1.60
C PRO A 40 1.87 11.07 -2.40
N ASN A 41 1.61 10.66 -3.65
CA ASN A 41 0.65 11.31 -4.55
C ASN A 41 -0.77 11.36 -3.95
N ALA A 42 -1.08 10.44 -3.01
CA ALA A 42 -2.32 10.43 -2.23
C ALA A 42 -2.49 11.64 -1.31
N TRP A 43 -1.40 12.31 -0.93
CA TRP A 43 -1.42 13.53 -0.12
C TRP A 43 -1.16 14.79 -0.94
N ARG A 44 -0.23 14.72 -1.90
CA ARG A 44 0.09 15.84 -2.79
C ARG A 44 0.17 15.37 -4.23
N ARG A 45 -0.81 15.79 -5.02
CA ARG A 45 -0.82 15.49 -6.46
C ARG A 45 0.22 16.34 -7.19
N ALA A 46 1.29 15.72 -7.66
CA ALA A 46 2.39 16.39 -8.33
C ALA A 46 3.06 15.46 -9.36
N LYS A 47 4.05 15.97 -10.10
CA LYS A 47 4.98 15.13 -10.84
C LYS A 47 5.93 14.42 -9.86
N PRO A 48 6.53 13.28 -10.25
CA PRO A 48 7.65 12.70 -9.53
C PRO A 48 8.79 13.71 -9.37
N ASP A 49 9.43 13.72 -8.22
CA ASP A 49 10.51 14.64 -7.86
C ASP A 49 11.81 13.91 -7.54
N GLN A 50 11.83 12.58 -7.68
CA GLN A 50 12.96 11.71 -7.38
C GLN A 50 12.98 10.52 -8.37
N LEU A 51 14.14 9.88 -8.53
CA LEU A 51 14.30 8.60 -9.23
C LEU A 51 14.71 7.51 -8.24
N MET A 52 14.07 6.35 -8.31
CA MET A 52 14.27 5.27 -7.34
C MET A 52 14.31 3.90 -8.02
N CYS A 53 15.11 2.97 -7.53
CA CYS A 53 15.10 1.60 -8.02
C CYS A 53 13.86 0.84 -7.52
N ALA A 54 13.43 -0.20 -8.26
CA ALA A 54 12.21 -0.96 -7.94
C ALA A 54 12.23 -1.57 -6.52
N ARG A 55 13.40 -2.02 -6.03
CA ARG A 55 13.55 -2.59 -4.69
C ARG A 55 13.27 -1.54 -3.60
N CYS A 56 13.92 -0.37 -3.69
CA CYS A 56 13.71 0.73 -2.74
C CYS A 56 12.28 1.27 -2.82
N HIS A 57 11.75 1.41 -4.03
CA HIS A 57 10.37 1.86 -4.25
C HIS A 57 9.36 0.94 -3.56
N LYS A 58 9.54 -0.39 -3.63
CA LYS A 58 8.66 -1.35 -2.95
C LYS A 58 8.67 -1.15 -1.43
N VAL A 59 9.86 -0.98 -0.83
CA VAL A 59 9.99 -0.75 0.62
C VAL A 59 9.32 0.56 1.02
N LYS A 60 9.57 1.64 0.28
CA LYS A 60 8.94 2.95 0.52
C LYS A 60 7.42 2.87 0.41
N THR A 61 6.90 2.25 -0.66
CA THR A 61 5.46 2.10 -0.91
C THR A 61 4.75 1.42 0.27
N LEU A 62 5.33 0.35 0.83
CA LEU A 62 4.74 -0.34 1.99
C LEU A 62 4.70 0.56 3.24
N ARG A 63 5.74 1.36 3.46
CA ARG A 63 5.80 2.33 4.55
C ARG A 63 4.76 3.44 4.36
N ASP A 64 4.62 3.96 3.14
CA ASP A 64 3.67 5.01 2.82
C ASP A 64 2.23 4.54 2.98
N ILE A 65 1.89 3.34 2.49
CA ILE A 65 0.57 2.73 2.68
C ILE A 65 0.21 2.68 4.18
N LYS A 66 1.15 2.21 5.02
CA LYS A 66 0.94 2.14 6.47
C LYS A 66 0.68 3.53 7.07
N ASN A 67 1.44 4.54 6.66
CA ASN A 67 1.29 5.91 7.15
C ASN A 67 -0.01 6.55 6.68
N ILE A 68 -0.38 6.40 5.41
CA ILE A 68 -1.64 6.88 4.84
C ILE A 68 -2.83 6.30 5.63
N TRP A 69 -2.84 4.98 5.86
CA TRP A 69 -3.93 4.35 6.64
C TRP A 69 -3.95 4.80 8.10
N LYS A 70 -2.79 5.08 8.69
CA LYS A 70 -2.73 5.66 10.05
C LYS A 70 -3.38 7.04 10.07
N VAL A 71 -3.02 7.92 9.14
CA VAL A 71 -3.59 9.28 9.04
C VAL A 71 -5.10 9.22 8.79
N LYS A 72 -5.57 8.38 7.86
CA LYS A 72 -7.01 8.21 7.60
C LYS A 72 -7.79 7.79 8.84
N ARG A 73 -7.21 6.94 9.70
CA ARG A 73 -7.84 6.56 10.98
C ARG A 73 -7.88 7.72 11.96
N LEU A 74 -6.78 8.47 12.09
CA LEU A 74 -6.72 9.62 12.99
C LEU A 74 -7.70 10.73 12.57
N ASN A 75 -7.91 10.92 11.27
CA ASN A 75 -8.86 11.90 10.72
C ASN A 75 -10.31 11.41 10.71
N GLY A 76 -10.60 10.18 11.16
CA GLY A 76 -11.94 9.59 11.14
C GLY A 76 -12.46 9.18 9.74
N GLU A 77 -11.68 9.36 8.68
CA GLU A 77 -12.01 8.92 7.32
C GLU A 77 -12.08 7.39 7.19
N ALA A 78 -11.30 6.67 8.01
CA ALA A 78 -11.30 5.22 8.03
C ALA A 78 -11.50 4.70 9.46
N LEU A 79 -12.44 3.78 9.63
CA LEU A 79 -12.65 3.12 10.92
C LEU A 79 -11.54 2.10 11.20
N SER A 80 -11.03 2.12 12.43
CA SER A 80 -10.22 1.02 12.98
C SER A 80 -11.04 -0.27 13.05
N GLN A 81 -10.35 -1.41 13.21
CA GLN A 81 -11.04 -2.69 13.37
C GLN A 81 -11.95 -2.69 14.61
N TYR A 82 -11.50 -2.09 15.72
CA TYR A 82 -12.29 -1.95 16.94
C TYR A 82 -13.57 -1.15 16.68
N GLU A 83 -13.47 0.02 16.04
CA GLU A 83 -14.62 0.86 15.74
C GLU A 83 -15.58 0.20 14.76
N ARG A 84 -15.07 -0.52 13.75
CA ARG A 84 -15.92 -1.33 12.86
C ARG A 84 -16.69 -2.39 13.62
N ARG A 85 -16.02 -3.14 14.52
CA ARG A 85 -16.68 -4.16 15.34
C ARG A 85 -17.71 -3.55 16.28
N ARG A 86 -17.43 -2.38 16.86
CA ARG A 86 -18.39 -1.64 17.71
C ARG A 86 -19.61 -1.19 16.91
N ARG A 87 -19.43 -0.72 15.67
CA ARG A 87 -20.52 -0.20 14.83
C ARG A 87 -21.36 -1.29 14.18
N HIS A 88 -20.73 -2.37 13.72
CA HIS A 88 -21.37 -3.38 12.86
C HIS A 88 -21.43 -4.78 13.50
N GLY A 89 -20.93 -4.95 14.72
CA GLY A 89 -20.74 -6.26 15.35
C GLY A 89 -19.52 -7.01 14.81
N ALA A 90 -19.21 -8.15 15.41
CA ALA A 90 -18.13 -9.02 14.95
C ALA A 90 -18.52 -9.72 13.64
N GLN A 91 -18.13 -9.14 12.50
CA GLN A 91 -18.26 -9.79 11.19
C GLN A 91 -17.10 -10.78 10.99
N LEU A 92 -17.06 -11.86 11.77
CA LEU A 92 -16.32 -13.03 11.35
C LEU A 92 -17.15 -13.68 10.24
N ARG A 93 -16.58 -13.81 9.03
CA ARG A 93 -17.08 -14.79 8.07
C ARG A 93 -16.74 -16.17 8.64
N SER A 94 -17.50 -16.64 9.62
CA SER A 94 -17.49 -18.05 9.97
C SER A 94 -18.25 -18.80 8.87
N ARG A 95 -17.68 -19.90 8.39
CA ARG A 95 -18.52 -20.99 7.89
C ARG A 95 -19.39 -21.39 9.10
N PRO A 96 -20.73 -21.55 8.95
CA PRO A 96 -21.50 -22.16 10.03
C PRO A 96 -20.81 -23.48 10.40
N PHE A 97 -20.58 -23.68 11.70
CA PHE A 97 -20.07 -24.95 12.19
C PHE A 97 -21.10 -26.01 11.78
N GLN A 98 -20.74 -26.86 10.81
CA GLN A 98 -21.57 -28.00 10.48
C GLN A 98 -21.57 -28.91 11.71
N SER A 99 -22.71 -29.00 12.37
CA SER A 99 -22.90 -30.03 13.38
C SER A 99 -22.75 -31.40 12.71
N ARG A 100 -22.41 -32.45 13.46
CA ARG A 100 -22.30 -33.81 12.86
C ARG A 100 -23.63 -34.25 12.24
N ASP A 101 -24.74 -33.59 12.58
CA ASP A 101 -26.09 -33.85 12.07
C ASP A 101 -26.35 -33.20 10.70
N ASP A 102 -25.54 -32.22 10.28
CA ASP A 102 -25.66 -31.51 8.99
C ASP A 102 -24.93 -32.22 7.83
N GLN A 103 -24.31 -33.38 8.08
CA GLN A 103 -23.69 -34.18 7.01
C GLN A 103 -24.73 -35.10 6.35
N PRO A 104 -24.86 -35.10 5.00
CA PRO A 104 -25.70 -36.07 4.31
C PRO A 104 -25.10 -37.47 4.52
N GLY A 105 -25.69 -38.25 5.43
CA GLY A 105 -25.20 -39.56 5.87
C GLY A 105 -25.07 -39.73 7.40
N ALA A 106 -25.37 -38.71 8.20
CA ALA A 106 -25.38 -38.82 9.66
C ALA A 106 -26.50 -39.78 10.12
N SER A 107 -26.10 -40.94 10.64
CA SER A 107 -27.00 -41.99 11.13
C SER A 107 -27.54 -41.62 12.52
N PRO A 108 -28.87 -41.62 12.75
CA PRO A 108 -29.50 -41.14 14.00
C PRO A 108 -29.37 -42.10 15.20
N TRP A 109 -28.48 -43.09 15.16
CA TRP A 109 -28.55 -44.26 16.04
C TRP A 109 -27.46 -44.38 17.11
N LYS A 110 -26.77 -43.30 17.48
CA LYS A 110 -25.98 -43.28 18.73
C LYS A 110 -26.49 -42.20 19.66
N ARG A 111 -27.43 -42.61 20.51
CA ARG A 111 -27.88 -41.92 21.69
C ARG A 111 -27.14 -42.51 22.90
#